data_AF-A0AAV4T8M3-F1
#
_entry.id   AF-A0AAV4T8M3-F1
#
_cell.length_a   1.000
_cell.length_b   1.000
_cell.length_c   1.000
_cell.angle_alpha   90.00
_cell.angle_beta   90.00
_cell.angle_gamma   90.00
#
_symmetry.space_group_name_H-M   'P 1'
#
loop_
_entity.id
_entity.type
_entity.pdbx_description
1 polymer ?
#
loop_
_entity_poly.entity_id
_entity_poly.type
_entity_poly.pdbx_seq_one_letter_code
_entity_poly.pdbx_strand_id
1 'polypeptide(L)'
;MHVSKRFFKINLNCLEYKIIKTYKDLFPGAVIGYSGHESGTAVSLAAVSTGAKILERHITLDHTLKGSDHKSSLNEPQLKCLVSEIRKIERAMGCHIKTLQNCEMPCKKKLGKTIVASKFLITGTVLNDSMMDVKVAVISGYDPIMFYDLIGRKLKCDVNEEETIVPMHLE
;
A
#
# COMPACT_ATOMS: atom_id res chain seq x y z
N MET A 1 -4.80 5.64 -27.07
CA MET A 1 -4.27 4.35 -27.58
C MET A 1 -4.78 3.25 -26.65
N HIS A 2 -5.19 2.08 -27.15
CA HIS A 2 -5.77 1.02 -26.31
C HIS A 2 -5.03 -0.30 -26.47
N VAL A 3 -4.92 -1.07 -25.38
CA VAL A 3 -4.43 -2.45 -25.39
C VAL A 3 -5.63 -3.36 -25.61
N SER A 4 -5.64 -4.12 -26.71
CA SER A 4 -6.67 -5.13 -26.98
C SER A 4 -6.02 -6.39 -27.52
N LYS A 5 -6.51 -7.55 -27.07
CA LYS A 5 -6.26 -8.83 -27.74
C LYS A 5 -7.61 -9.39 -28.18
N ARG A 6 -7.75 -9.65 -29.48
CA ARG A 6 -8.96 -10.22 -30.08
C ARG A 6 -8.90 -11.75 -29.98
N PHE A 7 -9.34 -12.31 -28.86
CA PHE A 7 -9.53 -13.76 -28.71
C PHE A 7 -10.88 -14.05 -28.06
N PHE A 8 -11.60 -15.04 -28.60
CA PHE A 8 -12.94 -15.45 -28.15
C PHE A 8 -12.95 -16.13 -26.76
N LYS A 9 -11.79 -16.50 -26.23
CA LYS A 9 -11.55 -16.93 -24.86
C LYS A 9 -10.10 -16.61 -24.52
N ILE A 10 -9.87 -15.52 -23.81
CA ILE A 10 -8.50 -15.10 -23.49
C ILE A 10 -7.88 -16.11 -22.49
N ASN A 11 -6.79 -16.75 -22.90
CA ASN A 11 -5.89 -17.42 -21.97
C ASN A 11 -5.18 -16.36 -21.12
N LEU A 12 -5.24 -16.48 -19.79
CA LEU A 12 -4.60 -15.52 -18.89
C LEU A 12 -3.10 -15.37 -19.14
N ASN A 13 -2.42 -16.43 -19.60
CA ASN A 13 -1.01 -16.40 -19.97
C ASN A 13 -0.72 -15.55 -21.21
N CYS A 14 -1.75 -15.23 -21.99
CA CYS A 14 -1.65 -14.34 -23.13
C CYS A 14 -1.96 -12.88 -22.75
N LEU A 15 -2.27 -12.55 -21.49
CA LEU A 15 -2.53 -11.17 -21.09
C LEU A 15 -1.23 -10.47 -20.69
N GLU A 16 -0.90 -9.40 -21.42
CA GLU A 16 0.30 -8.60 -21.18
C GLU A 16 -0.10 -7.23 -20.63
N TYR A 17 -0.85 -7.17 -19.52
CA TYR A 17 -1.32 -5.89 -18.97
C TYR A 17 -0.17 -4.95 -18.54
N LYS A 18 1.06 -5.48 -18.34
CA LYS A 18 2.28 -4.66 -18.17
C LYS A 18 2.55 -3.73 -19.36
N ILE A 19 2.04 -4.06 -20.55
CA ILE A 19 2.18 -3.22 -21.75
C ILE A 19 1.45 -1.88 -21.61
N ILE A 20 0.46 -1.77 -20.71
CA ILE A 20 -0.19 -0.49 -20.38
C ILE A 20 0.85 0.50 -19.87
N LYS A 21 1.80 0.05 -19.04
CA LYS A 21 2.90 0.89 -18.57
C LYS A 21 3.84 1.26 -19.72
N THR A 22 4.24 0.27 -20.53
CA THR A 22 5.08 0.50 -21.71
C THR A 22 4.47 1.55 -22.65
N TYR A 23 3.17 1.49 -22.93
CA TYR A 23 2.50 2.47 -23.79
C TYR A 23 2.37 3.85 -23.16
N LYS A 24 2.26 3.94 -21.83
CA LYS A 24 2.33 5.26 -21.16
C LYS A 24 3.71 5.88 -21.30
N ASP A 25 4.75 5.08 -21.13
CA ASP A 25 6.14 5.55 -21.20
C ASP A 25 6.50 5.96 -22.65
N LEU A 26 6.02 5.21 -23.66
CA LEU A 26 6.24 5.51 -25.07
C LEU A 26 5.39 6.67 -25.60
N PHE A 27 4.18 6.87 -25.05
CA PHE A 27 3.22 7.86 -25.52
C PHE A 27 2.70 8.72 -24.35
N PRO A 28 3.55 9.58 -23.74
CA PRO A 28 3.21 10.30 -22.50
C PRO A 28 2.03 11.28 -22.66
N GLY A 29 1.78 11.78 -23.88
CA GLY A 29 0.62 12.64 -24.18
C GLY A 29 -0.68 11.88 -24.48
N ALA A 30 -0.65 10.55 -24.57
CA ALA A 30 -1.82 9.76 -24.94
C ALA A 30 -2.50 9.16 -23.70
N VAL A 31 -3.83 9.17 -23.70
CA VAL A 31 -4.60 8.39 -22.74
C VAL A 31 -4.55 6.92 -23.14
N ILE A 32 -4.09 6.07 -22.22
CA ILE A 32 -3.97 4.62 -22.42
C ILE A 32 -5.17 3.90 -21.79
N GLY A 33 -5.85 3.09 -22.58
CA GLY A 33 -6.99 2.26 -22.16
C GLY A 33 -6.76 0.76 -22.31
N TYR A 34 -7.70 -0.02 -21.78
CA TYR A 34 -7.77 -1.48 -21.93
C TYR A 34 -9.13 -1.89 -22.51
N SER A 35 -9.10 -2.70 -23.57
CA SER A 35 -10.28 -3.32 -24.16
C SER A 35 -10.17 -4.84 -23.96
N GLY A 36 -11.06 -5.36 -23.10
CA GLY A 36 -10.98 -6.72 -22.59
C GLY A 36 -12.00 -7.66 -23.21
N HIS A 37 -11.57 -8.88 -23.53
CA HIS A 37 -12.42 -9.98 -23.99
C HIS A 37 -12.32 -11.21 -23.05
N GLU A 38 -11.82 -11.00 -21.84
CA GLU A 38 -11.78 -12.03 -20.80
C GLU A 38 -13.17 -12.37 -20.26
N SER A 39 -13.31 -13.48 -19.54
CA SER A 39 -14.50 -13.72 -18.71
C SER A 39 -14.32 -13.10 -17.32
N GLY A 40 -15.39 -12.53 -16.76
CA GLY A 40 -15.38 -11.91 -15.44
C GLY A 40 -14.67 -10.54 -15.40
N THR A 41 -14.32 -10.09 -14.20
CA THR A 41 -13.91 -8.70 -13.93
C THR A 41 -12.47 -8.54 -13.47
N ALA A 42 -11.81 -9.62 -13.04
CA ALA A 42 -10.50 -9.56 -12.38
C ALA A 42 -9.41 -8.88 -13.25
N VAL A 43 -9.36 -9.22 -14.54
CA VAL A 43 -8.37 -8.65 -15.47
C VAL A 43 -8.64 -7.17 -15.72
N SER A 44 -9.90 -6.81 -15.95
CA SER A 44 -10.33 -5.41 -16.08
C SER A 44 -9.94 -4.57 -14.86
N LEU A 45 -10.11 -5.10 -13.64
CA LEU A 45 -9.68 -4.44 -12.41
C LEU A 45 -8.16 -4.30 -12.35
N ALA A 46 -7.40 -5.34 -12.72
CA ALA A 46 -5.94 -5.27 -12.78
C ALA A 46 -5.45 -4.23 -13.81
N ALA A 47 -6.11 -4.12 -14.96
CA ALA A 47 -5.81 -3.10 -15.97
C ALA A 47 -5.98 -1.68 -15.40
N VAL A 48 -7.06 -1.43 -14.66
CA VAL A 48 -7.26 -0.15 -13.96
C VAL A 48 -6.18 0.10 -12.90
N SER A 49 -5.80 -0.91 -12.12
CA SER A 49 -4.74 -0.78 -11.11
C SER A 49 -3.35 -0.51 -11.71
N THR A 50 -3.08 -0.97 -12.94
CA THR A 50 -1.88 -0.58 -13.70
C THR A 50 -2.01 0.78 -14.41
N GLY A 51 -3.17 1.39 -14.23
CA GLY A 51 -3.49 2.77 -14.55
C GLY A 51 -4.04 2.97 -15.96
N ALA A 52 -4.67 1.96 -16.57
CA ALA A 52 -5.57 2.21 -17.68
C ALA A 52 -6.63 3.24 -17.26
N LYS A 53 -6.90 4.21 -18.14
CA LYS A 53 -7.85 5.31 -17.89
C LYS A 53 -9.16 5.15 -18.64
N ILE A 54 -9.20 4.23 -19.60
CA ILE A 54 -10.39 3.86 -20.37
C ILE A 54 -10.51 2.35 -20.28
N LEU A 55 -11.72 1.85 -20.04
CA LEU A 55 -12.03 0.44 -19.97
C LEU A 55 -13.19 0.12 -20.92
N GLU A 56 -13.01 -0.88 -21.77
CA GLU A 56 -14.02 -1.33 -22.72
C GLU A 56 -14.28 -2.83 -22.52
N ARG A 57 -15.56 -3.20 -22.43
CA ARG A 57 -16.03 -4.57 -22.21
C ARG A 57 -17.32 -4.81 -22.97
N HIS A 58 -17.48 -6.03 -23.49
CA HIS A 58 -18.75 -6.46 -24.06
C HIS A 58 -19.76 -6.73 -22.94
N ILE A 59 -21.04 -6.47 -23.22
CA ILE A 59 -22.16 -6.74 -22.32
C ILE A 59 -23.14 -7.72 -22.97
N THR A 60 -23.85 -8.48 -22.15
CA THR A 60 -24.91 -9.38 -22.62
C THR A 60 -26.08 -9.41 -21.65
N LEU A 61 -27.29 -9.62 -22.17
CA LEU A 61 -28.47 -9.93 -21.37
C LEU A 61 -28.55 -11.42 -21.05
N ASP A 62 -27.96 -12.26 -21.89
CA ASP A 62 -27.98 -13.72 -21.76
C ASP A 62 -26.70 -14.32 -22.38
N HIS A 63 -25.99 -15.16 -21.63
CA HIS A 63 -24.77 -15.81 -22.07
C HIS A 63 -25.01 -17.00 -23.03
N THR A 64 -26.25 -17.49 -23.11
CA THR A 64 -26.63 -18.63 -23.96
C THR A 64 -26.92 -18.24 -25.41
N LEU A 65 -27.05 -16.94 -25.69
CA LEU A 65 -27.28 -16.41 -27.03
C LEU A 65 -26.17 -16.82 -28.00
N LYS A 66 -26.55 -16.97 -29.28
CA LYS A 66 -25.64 -17.40 -30.34
C LYS A 66 -24.55 -16.34 -30.55
N GLY A 67 -23.31 -16.76 -30.40
CA GLY A 67 -22.13 -15.92 -30.59
C GLY A 67 -21.15 -16.12 -29.45
N SER A 68 -19.87 -16.17 -29.78
CA SER A 68 -18.79 -16.30 -28.79
C SER A 68 -18.70 -15.10 -27.85
N ASP A 69 -19.04 -13.91 -28.34
CA ASP A 69 -18.96 -12.67 -27.56
C ASP A 69 -19.88 -12.70 -26.34
N HIS A 70 -21.10 -13.24 -26.47
CA HIS A 70 -22.04 -13.38 -25.36
C HIS A 70 -21.48 -14.22 -24.20
N LYS A 71 -20.61 -15.21 -24.50
CA LYS A 71 -19.99 -16.07 -23.47
C LYS A 71 -18.90 -15.33 -22.68
N SER A 72 -18.21 -14.38 -23.29
CA SER A 72 -17.16 -13.57 -22.65
C SER A 72 -17.66 -12.22 -22.10
N SER A 73 -18.83 -11.76 -22.55
CA SER A 73 -19.46 -10.52 -22.09
C SER A 73 -19.77 -10.52 -20.59
N LEU A 74 -19.95 -9.32 -20.04
CA LEU A 74 -20.50 -9.12 -18.69
C LEU A 74 -22.02 -9.02 -18.76
N ASN A 75 -22.72 -9.64 -17.81
CA ASN A 75 -24.12 -9.33 -17.56
C ASN A 75 -24.28 -8.06 -16.70
N GLU A 76 -25.51 -7.59 -16.54
CA GLU A 76 -25.80 -6.36 -15.78
C GLU A 76 -25.26 -6.41 -14.33
N PRO A 77 -25.49 -7.46 -13.52
CA PRO A 77 -24.89 -7.57 -12.19
C PRO A 77 -23.35 -7.48 -12.19
N GLN A 78 -22.70 -8.16 -13.14
CA GLN A 78 -21.24 -8.15 -13.26
C GLN A 78 -20.71 -6.79 -13.68
N LEU A 79 -21.40 -6.07 -14.57
CA LEU A 79 -21.03 -4.72 -14.97
C LEU A 79 -21.16 -3.74 -13.80
N LYS A 80 -22.27 -3.80 -13.04
CA LYS A 80 -22.45 -2.99 -11.82
C LYS A 80 -21.35 -3.26 -10.80
N CYS A 81 -21.02 -4.54 -10.59
CA CYS A 81 -19.92 -4.94 -9.73
C CYS A 81 -18.59 -4.36 -10.20
N LEU A 82 -18.25 -4.51 -11.49
CA LEU A 82 -17.04 -3.96 -12.09
C LEU A 82 -16.91 -2.46 -11.84
N VAL A 83 -17.95 -1.68 -12.13
CA VAL A 83 -17.94 -0.23 -11.94
C VAL A 83 -17.76 0.14 -10.46
N SER A 84 -18.46 -0.55 -9.55
CA SER A 84 -18.32 -0.33 -8.11
C SER A 84 -16.90 -0.62 -7.61
N GLU A 85 -16.31 -1.74 -8.02
CA GLU A 85 -14.95 -2.12 -7.64
C GLU A 85 -13.90 -1.16 -8.24
N ILE A 86 -14.08 -0.68 -9.47
CA ILE A 86 -13.21 0.35 -10.06
C ILE A 86 -13.18 1.61 -9.18
N ARG A 87 -14.34 2.09 -8.73
CA ARG A 87 -14.41 3.29 -7.85
C ARG A 87 -13.78 3.04 -6.49
N LYS A 88 -13.82 1.80 -5.97
CA LYS A 88 -13.10 1.44 -4.74
C LYS A 88 -11.59 1.45 -4.97
N ILE A 89 -11.11 0.86 -6.07
CA ILE A 89 -9.69 0.84 -6.45
C ILE A 89 -9.18 2.27 -6.63
N GLU A 90 -9.86 3.12 -7.38
CA GLU A 90 -9.42 4.51 -7.61
C GLU A 90 -9.22 5.29 -6.30
N ARG A 91 -10.10 5.09 -5.30
CA ARG A 91 -9.93 5.68 -3.97
C ARG A 91 -8.77 5.06 -3.19
N ALA A 92 -8.54 3.76 -3.36
CA ALA A 92 -7.50 3.00 -2.66
C ALA A 92 -6.10 3.16 -3.27
N MET A 93 -5.98 3.56 -4.55
CA MET A 93 -4.71 3.71 -5.26
C MET A 93 -3.76 4.71 -4.58
N GLY A 94 -4.29 5.69 -3.85
CA GLY A 94 -3.51 6.58 -3.00
C GLY A 94 -2.38 7.31 -3.74
N CYS A 95 -1.24 7.47 -3.07
CA CYS A 95 -0.05 8.11 -3.64
C CYS A 95 1.17 7.17 -3.60
N HIS A 96 2.20 7.51 -4.39
CA HIS A 96 3.42 6.71 -4.48
C HIS A 96 4.38 6.90 -3.29
N ILE A 97 4.06 7.79 -2.35
CA ILE A 97 4.88 8.08 -1.18
C ILE A 97 4.24 7.41 0.03
N LYS A 98 4.99 6.52 0.70
CA LYS A 98 4.52 5.91 1.93
C LYS A 98 4.52 6.96 3.04
N THR A 99 3.33 7.34 3.48
CA THR A 99 3.13 8.27 4.59
C THR A 99 2.20 7.66 5.63
N LEU A 100 2.41 8.02 6.89
CA LEU A 100 1.53 7.62 7.97
C LEU A 100 0.16 8.27 7.79
N GLN A 101 -0.88 7.45 7.74
CA GLN A 101 -2.25 7.91 7.58
C GLN A 101 -2.88 8.26 8.92
N ASN A 102 -3.85 9.17 8.91
CA ASN A 102 -4.58 9.56 10.13
C ASN A 102 -5.27 8.36 10.81
N CYS A 103 -5.77 7.39 10.02
CA CYS A 103 -6.37 6.17 10.54
C CYS A 103 -5.36 5.23 11.23
N GLU A 104 -4.06 5.38 10.96
CA GLU A 104 -2.99 4.61 11.59
C GLU A 104 -2.51 5.22 12.91
N MET A 105 -2.81 6.51 13.16
CA MET A 105 -2.36 7.23 14.36
C MET A 105 -2.74 6.54 15.69
N PRO A 106 -3.97 6.01 15.89
CA PRO A 106 -4.30 5.30 17.12
C PRO A 106 -3.48 4.01 17.30
N CYS A 107 -3.25 3.29 16.19
CA CYS A 107 -2.42 2.08 16.19
C CYS A 107 -0.96 2.43 16.52
N LYS A 108 -0.41 3.46 15.89
CA LYS A 108 0.94 3.96 16.19
C LYS A 108 1.09 4.41 17.64
N LYS A 109 0.10 5.10 18.22
CA LYS A 109 0.15 5.50 19.64
C LYS A 109 0.14 4.30 20.59
N LYS A 110 -0.62 3.25 20.27
CA LYS A 110 -0.78 2.08 21.12
C LYS A 110 0.36 1.07 21.00
N LEU A 111 0.88 0.88 19.79
CA LEU A 111 1.83 -0.17 19.44
C LEU A 111 3.19 0.36 18.97
N GLY A 112 3.35 1.69 18.95
CA GLY A 112 4.61 2.34 18.63
C GLY A 112 5.66 1.97 19.64
N LYS A 113 6.85 1.62 19.15
CA LYS A 113 7.99 1.33 20.00
C LYS A 113 8.73 2.63 20.32
N THR A 114 9.36 2.65 21.47
CA THR A 114 10.22 3.72 21.95
C THR A 114 11.48 3.11 22.54
N ILE A 115 12.50 3.95 22.72
CA ILE A 115 13.72 3.56 23.43
C ILE A 115 13.44 3.60 24.94
N VAL A 116 13.77 2.51 25.62
CA VAL A 116 13.67 2.34 27.08
C VAL A 116 15.03 1.98 27.66
N ALA A 117 15.22 2.19 28.96
CA ALA A 117 16.42 1.72 29.65
C ALA A 117 16.34 0.21 29.88
N SER A 118 17.42 -0.51 29.55
CA SER A 118 17.50 -1.98 29.74
C SER A 118 17.82 -2.39 31.18
N LYS A 119 18.15 -1.43 32.03
CA LYS A 119 18.51 -1.56 33.45
C LYS A 119 18.40 -0.20 34.13
N PHE A 120 18.50 -0.15 35.45
CA PHE A 120 18.60 1.11 36.18
C PHE A 120 19.87 1.88 35.77
N LEU A 121 19.72 3.17 35.45
CA LEU A 121 20.80 4.08 35.04
C LEU A 121 20.87 5.29 35.96
N ILE A 122 22.07 5.62 36.43
CA ILE A 122 22.30 6.77 37.31
C ILE A 122 22.57 8.05 36.53
N THR A 123 22.26 9.18 37.14
CA THR A 123 22.62 10.51 36.67
C THR A 123 24.11 10.58 36.33
N GLY A 124 24.41 11.19 35.19
CA GLY A 124 25.77 11.33 34.67
C GLY A 124 26.29 10.13 33.87
N THR A 125 25.53 9.03 33.78
CA THR A 125 25.87 7.89 32.92
C THR A 125 25.89 8.31 31.45
N VAL A 126 26.94 7.90 30.73
CA VAL A 126 27.03 8.01 29.28
C VAL A 126 26.42 6.75 28.65
N LEU A 127 25.41 6.92 27.81
CA LEU A 127 24.66 5.82 27.23
C LEU A 127 25.51 5.00 26.25
N ASN A 128 25.34 3.67 26.30
CA ASN A 128 25.82 2.73 25.30
C ASN A 128 24.68 1.81 24.83
N ASP A 129 24.94 0.99 23.83
CA ASP A 129 23.97 0.07 23.23
C ASP A 129 23.37 -0.92 24.24
N SER A 130 24.18 -1.46 25.15
CA SER A 130 23.74 -2.45 26.15
C SER A 130 22.80 -1.86 27.22
N MET A 131 22.73 -0.53 27.34
CA MET A 131 21.93 0.20 28.33
C MET A 131 20.52 0.57 27.82
N MET A 132 20.22 0.32 26.55
CA MET A 132 18.98 0.71 25.91
C MET A 132 18.32 -0.47 25.21
N ASP A 133 16.99 -0.52 25.21
CA ASP A 133 16.21 -1.48 24.44
C ASP A 133 15.05 -0.76 23.72
N VAL A 134 14.38 -1.44 22.79
CA VAL A 134 13.28 -0.91 21.99
C VAL A 134 11.99 -1.68 22.26
N LYS A 135 11.12 -1.08 23.06
CA LYS A 135 9.87 -1.71 23.54
C LYS A 135 8.65 -0.84 23.29
N VAL A 136 7.47 -1.45 23.33
CA VAL A 136 6.22 -0.70 23.42
C VAL A 136 6.08 -0.24 24.87
N ALA A 137 5.93 1.06 25.07
CA ALA A 137 5.80 1.64 26.40
C ALA A 137 4.55 2.53 26.49
N VAL A 138 4.17 2.85 27.72
CA VAL A 138 3.00 3.71 28.00
C VAL A 138 3.22 5.13 27.49
N ILE A 139 4.46 5.62 27.58
CA ILE A 139 4.86 6.95 27.15
C ILE A 139 5.70 6.81 25.88
N SER A 140 5.44 7.67 24.91
CA SER A 140 6.29 7.77 23.71
C SER A 140 7.49 8.65 24.03
N GLY A 141 8.70 8.09 23.91
CA GLY A 141 9.96 8.83 23.99
C GLY A 141 10.60 8.96 22.61
N TYR A 142 11.91 8.72 22.55
CA TYR A 142 12.65 8.75 21.31
C TYR A 142 12.21 7.65 20.34
N ASP A 143 12.07 8.03 19.06
CA ASP A 143 11.82 7.08 17.98
C ASP A 143 13.02 6.11 17.90
N PRO A 144 12.79 4.79 17.76
CA PRO A 144 13.85 3.80 17.66
C PRO A 144 14.87 4.07 16.54
N ILE A 145 14.51 4.86 15.52
CA ILE A 145 15.47 5.27 14.49
C ILE A 145 16.63 6.10 15.06
N MET A 146 16.41 6.79 16.18
CA MET A 146 17.40 7.62 16.87
C MET A 146 18.31 6.81 17.80
N PHE A 147 18.19 5.48 17.85
CA PHE A 147 18.87 4.65 18.85
C PHE A 147 20.37 4.88 18.92
N TYR A 148 21.04 4.88 17.77
CA TYR A 148 22.48 5.11 17.69
C TYR A 148 22.88 6.56 17.94
N ASP A 149 21.96 7.52 17.75
CA ASP A 149 22.20 8.94 18.04
C ASP A 149 22.19 9.23 19.54
N LEU A 150 21.58 8.36 20.35
CA LEU A 150 21.58 8.46 21.80
C LEU A 150 22.86 7.92 22.44
N ILE A 151 23.62 7.08 21.74
CA ILE A 151 24.88 6.54 22.24
C ILE A 151 25.87 7.69 22.42
N GLY A 152 26.53 7.73 23.58
CA GLY A 152 27.46 8.80 23.95
C GLY A 152 26.78 10.02 24.59
N ARG A 153 25.44 10.10 24.61
CA ARG A 153 24.74 11.15 25.36
C ARG A 153 24.73 10.83 26.86
N LYS A 154 24.71 11.88 27.66
CA LYS A 154 24.82 11.79 29.12
C LYS A 154 23.47 12.03 29.79
N LEU A 155 23.16 11.22 30.81
CA LEU A 155 21.97 11.39 31.62
C LEU A 155 22.09 12.56 32.59
N LYS A 156 21.03 13.36 32.73
CA LYS A 156 20.91 14.44 33.73
C LYS A 156 20.05 14.09 34.94
N CYS A 157 19.41 12.92 34.92
CA CYS A 157 18.65 12.35 36.03
C CYS A 157 18.74 10.83 36.00
N ASP A 158 18.35 10.18 37.09
CA ASP A 158 18.25 8.72 37.16
C ASP A 158 17.08 8.22 36.29
N VAL A 159 17.21 7.02 35.73
CA VAL A 159 16.19 6.37 34.88
C VAL A 159 16.04 4.92 35.31
N ASN A 160 14.82 4.48 35.59
CA ASN A 160 14.55 3.11 36.03
C ASN A 160 14.63 2.11 34.88
N GLU A 161 14.85 0.83 35.21
CA GLU A 161 14.71 -0.27 34.25
C GLU A 161 13.30 -0.27 33.63
N GLU A 162 13.20 -0.54 32.33
CA GLU A 162 11.98 -0.45 31.51
C GLU A 162 11.40 0.96 31.36
N GLU A 163 11.98 1.99 31.98
CA GLU A 163 11.50 3.36 31.85
C GLU A 163 11.87 3.92 30.47
N THR A 164 10.94 4.69 29.89
CA THR A 164 11.15 5.32 28.58
C THR A 164 12.17 6.44 28.66
N ILE A 165 13.18 6.40 27.80
CA ILE A 165 14.15 7.50 27.68
C ILE A 165 13.48 8.63 26.89
N VAL A 166 13.34 9.78 27.53
CA VAL A 166 12.75 10.99 26.95
C VAL A 166 13.76 12.14 26.91
N PRO A 167 13.51 13.23 26.16
CA PRO A 167 14.44 14.37 26.10
C PRO A 167 14.74 15.03 27.45
N MET A 168 13.85 14.87 28.44
CA MET A 168 14.09 15.34 29.81
C MET A 168 15.11 14.50 30.58
N HIS A 169 15.59 13.37 30.06
CA HIS A 169 16.62 12.56 30.70
C HIS A 169 18.03 12.87 30.22
N LEU A 170 18.19 13.53 29.07
CA LEU A 170 19.49 13.74 28.43
C LEU A 170 19.96 15.20 28.48
N GLU A 171 21.28 15.38 28.59
CA GLU A 171 22.02 16.63 28.33
C GLU A 171 22.09 16.92 26.82
#